data_AF-A0A8B6FXL2-F1
#
_entry.id   AF-A0A8B6FXL2-F1
#
_cell.length_a   1.000
_cell.length_b   1.000
_cell.length_c   1.000
_cell.angle_alpha   90.00
_cell.angle_beta   90.00
_cell.angle_gamma   90.00
#
_symmetry.space_group_name_H-M   'P 1'
#
loop_
_entity.id
_entity.type
_entity.pdbx_description
1 polymer ?
#
loop_
_entity_poly.entity_id
_entity_poly.type
_entity_poly.pdbx_seq_one_letter_code
_entity_poly.pdbx_strand_id
1 'polypeptide(L)'
;MLLRGVPDEHAMICIPVDKDIELLQKDKTYSGPKEPVHKDKNKTQKQKNMTQSLAELKSVDSASCMRKSCSREIIGFVNHGGFSLGSGNGRGQGFCTTKGLQYLSQHTSPFYVLVRNPSSYQYRFAYINII
;
A
#
# COMPACT_ATOMS: atom_id res chain seq x y z
N MET A 1 8.43 9.76 1.21
CA MET A 1 8.45 9.18 -0.15
C MET A 1 9.84 9.31 -0.73
N LEU A 2 10.31 8.34 -1.53
CA LEU A 2 11.66 8.37 -2.13
C LEU A 2 11.71 9.29 -3.37
N LEU A 3 10.71 9.14 -4.25
CA LEU A 3 10.55 9.93 -5.47
C LEU A 3 9.22 10.71 -5.42
N ARG A 4 8.80 11.25 -6.57
CA ARG A 4 7.52 11.94 -6.71
C ARG A 4 6.37 11.08 -6.19
N GLY A 5 5.57 11.66 -5.30
CA GLY A 5 4.43 11.01 -4.69
C GLY A 5 4.05 11.68 -3.39
N VAL A 6 2.77 11.65 -3.08
CA VAL A 6 2.23 12.07 -1.79
C VAL A 6 1.35 10.93 -1.28
N PRO A 7 1.63 10.38 -0.09
CA PRO A 7 0.78 9.37 0.49
C PRO A 7 -0.52 10.02 0.95
N ASP A 8 -1.65 9.38 0.66
CA ASP A 8 -2.95 9.80 1.16
C ASP A 8 -3.17 9.22 2.57
N GLU A 9 -4.17 9.73 3.28
CA GLU A 9 -4.70 9.07 4.47
C GLU A 9 -5.21 7.66 4.10
N HIS A 10 -5.03 6.72 5.02
CA HIS A 10 -5.37 5.30 4.83
C HIS A 10 -4.61 4.59 3.70
N ALA A 11 -3.54 5.18 3.18
CA ALA A 11 -2.67 4.50 2.21
C ALA A 11 -2.07 3.22 2.79
N MET A 12 -1.95 2.19 1.96
CA MET A 12 -1.37 0.90 2.35
C MET A 12 0.15 0.97 2.30
N ILE A 13 0.78 0.39 3.30
CA ILE A 13 2.23 0.15 3.36
C ILE A 13 2.47 -1.32 3.05
N CYS A 14 3.21 -1.59 1.97
CA CYS A 14 3.44 -2.92 1.44
C CYS A 14 4.92 -3.28 1.37
N ILE A 15 5.23 -4.57 1.51
CA ILE A 15 6.57 -5.12 1.31
C ILE A 15 6.90 -5.14 -0.20
N PRO A 16 8.06 -4.61 -0.62
CA PRO A 16 8.54 -4.76 -1.99
C PRO A 16 9.02 -6.19 -2.24
N VAL A 17 8.87 -6.69 -3.46
CA VAL A 17 9.51 -7.94 -3.87
C VAL A 17 10.92 -7.64 -4.41
N ASP A 18 11.79 -8.65 -4.49
CA ASP A 18 13.18 -8.49 -4.94
C ASP A 18 13.27 -7.81 -6.31
N LYS A 19 12.38 -8.18 -7.23
CA LYS A 19 12.27 -7.55 -8.56
C LYS A 19 12.01 -6.04 -8.50
N ASP A 20 11.23 -5.56 -7.52
CA ASP A 20 10.97 -4.13 -7.37
C ASP A 20 12.27 -3.41 -6.98
N ILE A 21 13.07 -4.00 -6.09
CA ILE A 21 14.35 -3.46 -5.64
C ILE A 21 15.39 -3.48 -6.77
N GLU A 22 15.49 -4.57 -7.52
CA GLU A 22 16.37 -4.68 -8.68
C GLU A 22 16.06 -3.60 -9.73
N LEU A 23 14.77 -3.35 -10.01
CA LEU A 23 14.34 -2.31 -10.93
C LEU A 23 14.69 -0.91 -10.43
N LEU A 24 14.54 -0.66 -9.12
CA LEU A 24 14.91 0.60 -8.50
C LEU A 24 16.44 0.83 -8.52
N GLN A 25 17.23 -0.22 -8.35
CA GLN A 25 18.70 -0.14 -8.41
C GLN A 25 19.17 0.11 -9.85
N LYS A 26 18.54 -0.55 -10.83
CA LYS A 26 18.82 -0.36 -12.25
C LYS A 26 18.42 1.04 -12.74
N ASP A 27 17.26 1.52 -12.32
CA ASP A 27 16.73 2.84 -12.68
C ASP A 27 16.27 3.60 -11.43
N LYS A 28 17.08 4.59 -11.02
CA LYS A 28 16.78 5.44 -9.86
C LYS A 28 15.54 6.32 -10.04
N THR A 29 15.02 6.45 -11.26
CA THR A 29 13.79 7.20 -11.57
C THR A 29 12.54 6.31 -11.53
N TYR A 30 12.71 5.00 -11.35
CA TYR A 30 11.62 4.05 -11.28
C TYR A 30 10.69 4.33 -10.10
N SER A 31 9.45 4.75 -10.40
CA SER A 31 8.51 5.15 -9.34
C SER A 31 7.93 3.96 -8.56
N GLY A 32 7.91 2.76 -9.16
CA GLY A 32 7.31 1.55 -8.61
C GLY A 32 6.37 0.84 -9.59
N PRO A 33 5.93 -0.39 -9.27
CA PRO A 33 5.02 -1.15 -10.11
C PRO A 33 3.58 -0.58 -10.07
N LYS A 34 2.77 -0.96 -11.05
CA LYS A 34 1.32 -0.67 -11.06
C LYS A 34 0.55 -1.92 -10.67
N GLU A 35 -0.42 -1.77 -9.76
CA GLU A 35 -1.30 -2.84 -9.34
C GLU A 35 -2.23 -3.27 -10.50
N PRO A 36 -2.36 -4.58 -10.78
CA PRO A 36 -3.35 -5.08 -11.73
C PRO A 36 -4.78 -4.81 -11.25
N VAL A 37 -5.72 -4.71 -12.19
CA VAL A 37 -7.14 -4.58 -11.85
C VAL A 37 -7.68 -5.95 -11.43
N HIS A 38 -8.29 -6.03 -10.25
CA HIS A 38 -8.85 -7.28 -9.73
C HIS A 38 -10.27 -7.47 -10.24
N LYS A 39 -10.65 -8.73 -10.53
CA LYS A 39 -12.02 -9.06 -10.91
C LYS A 39 -12.93 -8.96 -9.69
N ASP A 40 -13.91 -8.08 -9.77
CA ASP A 40 -14.95 -7.96 -8.74
C ASP A 40 -15.88 -9.17 -8.81
N LYS A 41 -15.77 -10.06 -7.81
CA LYS A 41 -16.62 -11.27 -7.69
C LYS A 41 -18.08 -10.91 -7.39
N ASN A 42 -18.34 -9.71 -6.85
CA ASN A 42 -19.68 -9.27 -6.44
C ASN A 42 -20.42 -8.52 -7.57
N LYS A 43 -19.74 -8.24 -8.69
CA LYS A 43 -20.33 -7.56 -9.85
C LYS A 43 -21.53 -8.33 -10.44
N THR A 44 -21.52 -9.66 -10.32
CA THR A 44 -22.61 -10.54 -10.76
C THR A 44 -23.85 -10.47 -9.85
N GLN A 45 -23.69 -10.10 -8.58
CA GLN A 45 -24.79 -10.01 -7.61
C GLN A 45 -25.44 -8.61 -7.56
N LYS A 46 -24.66 -7.56 -7.86
CA LYS A 46 -25.11 -6.15 -7.85
C LYS A 46 -26.22 -5.79 -8.83
N GLN A 47 -26.51 -6.60 -9.84
CA GLN A 47 -27.62 -6.33 -10.77
C GLN A 47 -29.00 -6.65 -10.19
N LYS A 48 -29.09 -7.32 -9.02
CA LYS A 48 -30.39 -7.73 -8.46
C LYS A 48 -30.96 -6.82 -7.37
N ASN A 49 -30.19 -6.18 -6.49
CA ASN A 49 -30.74 -5.39 -5.38
C ASN A 49 -29.95 -4.09 -5.12
N MET A 50 -30.49 -2.92 -5.52
CA MET A 50 -29.88 -1.59 -5.25
C MET A 50 -30.00 -1.12 -3.78
N THR A 51 -30.76 -1.82 -2.93
CA THR A 51 -31.11 -1.36 -1.57
C THR A 51 -30.37 -2.06 -0.42
N GLN A 52 -29.53 -3.07 -0.67
CA GLN A 52 -28.81 -3.83 0.39
C GLN A 52 -27.34 -3.38 0.62
N SER A 53 -26.84 -2.39 -0.12
CA SER A 53 -25.41 -2.04 -0.20
C SER A 53 -24.75 -1.49 1.07
N LEU A 54 -25.52 -0.94 2.03
CA LEU A 54 -24.97 -0.54 3.34
C LEU A 54 -24.92 -1.67 4.37
N ALA A 55 -25.71 -2.73 4.18
CA ALA A 55 -25.74 -3.89 5.08
C ALA A 55 -24.64 -4.90 4.73
N GLU A 56 -24.28 -5.05 3.45
CA GLU A 56 -23.19 -5.92 3.00
C GLU A 56 -21.79 -5.43 3.43
N LEU A 57 -21.64 -4.16 3.84
CA LEU A 57 -20.43 -3.65 4.47
C LEU A 57 -20.21 -4.25 5.89
N LYS A 58 -21.26 -4.82 6.51
CA LYS A 58 -21.26 -5.31 7.89
C LYS A 58 -21.06 -6.82 8.01
N SER A 59 -21.21 -7.57 6.93
CA SER A 59 -20.94 -9.01 6.88
C SER A 59 -19.70 -9.27 6.04
N VAL A 60 -18.58 -8.65 6.38
CA VAL A 60 -17.29 -9.22 5.96
C VAL A 60 -17.07 -10.42 6.86
N ASP A 61 -17.61 -11.56 6.45
CA ASP A 61 -17.31 -12.84 7.07
C ASP A 61 -15.81 -12.95 7.26
N SER A 62 -15.46 -13.22 8.51
CA SER A 62 -14.13 -13.43 9.02
C SER A 62 -13.31 -14.32 8.08
N ALA A 63 -12.08 -13.88 7.78
CA ALA A 63 -10.99 -14.62 7.15
C ALA A 63 -10.70 -14.43 5.64
N SER A 64 -11.23 -13.40 4.96
CA SER A 64 -10.49 -12.88 3.79
C SER A 64 -9.22 -12.17 4.30
N CYS A 65 -8.05 -12.76 4.01
CA CYS A 65 -6.77 -12.24 4.50
C CYS A 65 -6.49 -10.89 3.83
N MET A 66 -6.82 -9.78 4.52
CA MET A 66 -6.56 -8.40 4.08
C MET A 66 -5.14 -8.21 3.54
N ARG A 67 -4.14 -8.92 4.12
CA ARG A 67 -2.74 -8.91 3.67
C ARG A 67 -2.55 -9.29 2.19
N LYS A 68 -3.42 -10.14 1.64
CA LYS A 68 -3.40 -10.63 0.25
C LYS A 68 -4.47 -9.97 -0.63
N SER A 69 -5.06 -8.86 -0.19
CA SER A 69 -6.02 -8.09 -0.99
C SER A 69 -5.36 -7.38 -2.18
N CYS A 70 -4.04 -7.33 -2.23
CA CYS A 70 -3.23 -6.66 -3.22
C CYS A 70 -2.10 -7.57 -3.71
N SER A 71 -1.47 -7.24 -4.84
CA SER A 71 -0.33 -8.00 -5.39
C SER A 71 0.96 -7.87 -4.58
N ARG A 72 1.00 -6.95 -3.61
CA ARG A 72 2.08 -6.78 -2.63
C ARG A 72 1.51 -6.98 -1.24
N GLU A 73 2.26 -7.66 -0.39
CA GLU A 73 1.80 -7.97 0.97
C GLU A 73 1.74 -6.70 1.82
N ILE A 74 0.57 -6.43 2.40
CA ILE A 74 0.34 -5.27 3.25
C ILE A 74 0.85 -5.56 4.66
N ILE A 75 1.67 -4.65 5.19
CA ILE A 75 2.22 -4.70 6.55
C ILE A 75 1.74 -3.60 7.46
N GLY A 76 1.06 -2.58 6.93
CA GLY A 76 0.63 -1.42 7.69
C GLY A 76 -0.19 -0.44 6.88
N PHE A 77 -0.60 0.64 7.54
CA PHE A 77 -1.40 1.71 6.97
C PHE A 77 -0.93 3.07 7.45
N VAL A 78 -1.04 4.06 6.57
CA VAL A 78 -0.85 5.48 6.87
C VAL A 78 -2.10 6.00 7.56
N ASN A 79 -1.94 6.62 8.72
CA ASN A 79 -3.02 7.32 9.40
C ASN A 79 -3.13 8.76 8.87
N HIS A 80 -2.01 9.48 8.83
CA HIS A 80 -1.93 10.85 8.31
C HIS A 80 -0.95 10.89 7.14
N GLY A 81 -1.43 11.23 5.95
CA GLY A 81 -0.62 11.36 4.75
C GLY A 81 -0.73 12.77 4.16
N GLY A 82 0.37 13.33 3.66
CA GLY A 82 0.35 14.66 3.06
C GLY A 82 1.69 15.12 2.49
N PHE A 83 1.70 16.31 1.88
CA PHE A 83 2.92 16.94 1.41
C PHE A 83 3.55 17.77 2.53
N SER A 84 4.82 17.52 2.83
CA SER A 84 5.57 18.29 3.82
C SER A 84 6.30 19.45 3.14
N LEU A 85 5.90 20.69 3.44
CA LEU A 85 6.56 21.89 2.91
C LEU A 85 8.02 22.01 3.38
N GLY A 86 8.28 21.73 4.66
CA GLY A 86 9.65 21.82 5.21
C GLY A 86 10.63 20.81 4.63
N SER A 87 10.14 19.70 4.09
CA SER A 87 10.99 18.66 3.47
C SER A 87 10.90 18.65 1.94
N GLY A 88 9.99 19.43 1.35
CA GLY A 88 9.71 19.44 -0.08
C GLY A 88 9.23 18.11 -0.66
N ASN A 89 8.68 17.19 0.16
CA ASN A 89 8.27 15.86 -0.29
C ASN A 89 7.06 15.30 0.45
N GLY A 90 6.44 14.27 -0.15
CA GLY A 90 5.36 13.54 0.48
C GLY A 90 5.83 12.77 1.72
N ARG A 91 5.09 12.89 2.81
CA ARG A 91 5.30 12.19 4.08
C ARG A 91 4.01 11.61 4.60
N GLY A 92 4.11 10.47 5.26
CA GLY A 92 2.98 9.85 5.93
C GLY A 92 3.43 9.27 7.26
N GLN A 93 2.55 9.34 8.26
CA GLN A 93 2.71 8.70 9.56
C GLN A 93 1.64 7.64 9.71
N GLY A 94 2.00 6.47 10.22
CA GLY A 94 1.09 5.36 10.34
C GLY A 94 1.66 4.24 11.20
N PHE A 95 0.96 3.11 11.16
CA PHE A 95 1.30 1.94 11.96
C PHE A 95 1.62 0.77 11.05
N CYS A 96 2.57 -0.04 11.46
CA CYS A 96 2.95 -1.26 10.76
C CYS A 96 3.18 -2.40 11.75
N THR A 97 3.13 -3.62 11.23
CA THR A 97 3.30 -4.84 12.02
C THR A 97 4.79 -5.07 12.34
N THR A 98 5.07 -5.47 13.58
CA THR A 98 6.44 -5.80 14.02
C THR A 98 7.07 -6.91 13.19
N LYS A 99 6.29 -7.93 12.82
CA LYS A 99 6.76 -9.02 11.94
C LYS A 99 7.15 -8.51 10.55
N GLY A 100 6.40 -7.54 10.01
CA GLY A 100 6.74 -6.89 8.74
C GLY A 100 8.03 -6.09 8.84
N LEU A 101 8.23 -5.33 9.93
CA LEU A 101 9.48 -4.60 10.17
C LEU A 101 10.68 -5.55 10.33
N GLN A 102 10.52 -6.63 11.08
CA GLN A 102 11.56 -7.65 11.23
C GLN A 102 11.95 -8.26 9.88
N TYR A 103 10.94 -8.58 9.04
CA TYR A 103 11.18 -9.07 7.69
C TYR A 103 11.97 -8.05 6.86
N LEU A 104 11.58 -6.77 6.88
CA LEU A 104 12.29 -5.71 6.16
C LEU A 104 13.73 -5.57 6.63
N SER A 105 13.99 -5.66 7.95
CA SER A 105 15.34 -5.58 8.51
C SER A 105 16.30 -6.63 7.98
N GLN A 106 15.78 -7.79 7.56
CA GLN A 106 16.58 -8.90 7.06
C GLN A 106 16.81 -8.84 5.54
N HIS A 107 15.94 -8.12 4.80
CA HIS A 107 15.90 -8.19 3.33
C HIS A 107 16.11 -6.84 2.63
N THR A 108 15.88 -5.70 3.29
CA THR A 108 16.01 -4.37 2.67
C THR A 108 16.84 -3.43 3.55
N SER A 109 17.90 -2.86 2.97
CA SER A 109 18.69 -1.80 3.59
C SER A 109 18.93 -0.67 2.58
N PRO A 110 18.46 0.58 2.86
CA PRO A 110 17.58 0.96 3.98
C PRO A 110 16.20 0.29 3.90
N PHE A 111 15.35 0.47 4.93
CA PHE A 111 14.00 -0.10 5.05
C PHE A 111 13.03 0.38 3.95
N TYR A 112 13.24 -0.07 2.71
CA TYR A 112 12.41 0.28 1.56
C TYR A 112 11.06 -0.39 1.66
N VAL A 113 10.03 0.39 1.37
CA VAL A 113 8.64 -0.05 1.30
C VAL A 113 7.94 0.53 0.08
N LEU A 114 6.83 -0.08 -0.28
CA LEU A 114 5.90 0.46 -1.27
C LEU A 114 4.69 1.06 -0.56
N VAL A 115 4.27 2.24 -1.02
CA VAL A 115 3.04 2.88 -0.55
C VAL A 115 2.05 2.96 -1.72
N ARG A 116 0.80 2.55 -1.48
CA ARG A 116 -0.30 2.66 -2.44
C ARG A 116 -1.46 3.43 -1.85
N ASN A 117 -1.86 4.51 -2.51
CA ASN A 117 -3.04 5.26 -2.12
C ASN A 117 -4.32 4.47 -2.45
N PRO A 118 -5.41 4.60 -1.68
CA PRO A 118 -6.67 3.92 -1.99
C PRO A 118 -7.28 4.38 -3.32
N SER A 119 -7.02 5.64 -3.69
CA SER A 119 -7.45 6.31 -4.91
C SER A 119 -6.61 5.95 -6.15
N SER A 120 -5.53 5.18 -6.00
CA SER A 120 -4.56 4.94 -7.07
C SER A 120 -4.08 3.48 -7.12
N TYR A 121 -3.81 3.00 -8.33
CA TYR A 121 -3.16 1.69 -8.54
C TYR A 121 -1.63 1.78 -8.58
N GLN A 122 -1.05 2.98 -8.51
CA GLN A 122 0.41 3.14 -8.58
C GLN A 122 1.04 2.90 -7.21
N TYR A 123 1.93 1.91 -7.11
CA TYR A 123 2.82 1.81 -5.96
C TYR A 123 3.94 2.83 -6.07
N ARG A 124 4.34 3.40 -4.94
CA ARG A 124 5.43 4.37 -4.87
C ARG A 124 6.42 3.99 -3.79
N PHE A 125 7.71 4.09 -4.09
CA PHE A 125 8.75 3.81 -3.10
C PHE A 125 8.79 4.85 -1.97
N ALA A 126 8.99 4.37 -0.76
CA ALA A 126 9.30 5.14 0.43
C ALA A 126 10.30 4.37 1.30
N TYR A 127 10.85 5.03 2.31
CA TYR A 127 11.57 4.39 3.39
C TYR A 127 10.80 4.60 4.69
N ILE A 128 10.90 3.64 5.61
CA ILE A 128 10.34 3.78 6.96
C ILE A 128 11.39 4.43 7.86
N ASN A 129 10.95 5.38 8.68
CA ASN A 129 11.69 5.84 9.85
C ASN A 129 10.88 5.50 11.10
N ILE A 130 11.52 4.89 12.09
CA ILE A 130 10.88 4.52 13.36
C ILE A 130 11.04 5.71 14.31
N ILE A 131 9.93 6.18 14.88
CA ILE A 131 9.86 7.31 15.81
C ILE A 131 9.50 6.77 17.19
#